data_AF-A0AAU3QAP3-F1
#
_entry.id   AF-A0AAU3QAP3-F1
#
_cell.length_a   1.000
_cell.length_b   1.000
_cell.length_c   1.000
_cell.angle_alpha   90.00
_cell.angle_beta   90.00
_cell.angle_gamma   90.00
#
_symmetry.space_group_name_H-M   'P 1'
#
loop_
_entity.id
_entity.type
_entity.pdbx_description
1 polymer ?
#
loop_
_entity_poly.entity_id
_entity_poly.type
_entity_poly.pdbx_seq_one_letter_code
_entity_poly.pdbx_strand_id
1 'polypeptide(L)'
;MAASNAAESLWATAAGPAAPAAFEHSCLRCSLLRPGPDQRRRIVAIRANLLDRIAEAEREGRLGEVEGLKASLVGAEDDLARIDRRSHSRTTVGLGMPMTRSEDH
;
A
#
# COMPACT_ATOMS: atom_id res chain seq x y z
N MET A 1 20.31 -37.36 24.57
CA MET A 1 20.40 -35.91 24.30
C MET A 1 20.49 -35.72 22.79
N ALA A 2 19.35 -35.57 22.13
CA ALA A 2 19.24 -35.13 20.74
C ALA A 2 18.29 -33.93 20.77
N ALA A 3 18.82 -32.75 20.48
CA ALA A 3 18.05 -31.51 20.46
C ALA A 3 17.28 -31.42 19.13
N SER A 4 16.00 -31.09 19.26
CA SER A 4 15.01 -30.85 18.22
C SER A 4 15.48 -29.89 17.13
N ASN A 5 15.05 -30.15 15.89
CA ASN A 5 14.74 -29.09 14.94
C ASN A 5 13.51 -29.51 14.11
N ALA A 6 12.33 -29.32 14.70
CA ALA A 6 11.03 -29.50 14.05
C ALA A 6 10.36 -28.12 13.82
N ALA A 7 11.08 -27.23 13.14
CA ALA A 7 10.61 -25.87 12.81
C ALA A 7 10.23 -25.69 11.33
N GLU A 8 9.93 -26.78 10.62
CA GLU A 8 9.48 -26.75 9.22
C GLU A 8 8.17 -27.53 9.07
N SER A 9 7.03 -27.05 9.62
CA SER A 9 5.72 -27.71 9.35
C SER A 9 4.45 -26.91 9.72
N LEU A 10 4.50 -25.59 9.96
CA LEU A 10 3.31 -24.86 10.44
C LEU A 10 2.93 -23.63 9.60
N TRP A 11 2.90 -23.75 8.28
CA TRP A 11 2.12 -22.82 7.43
C TRP A 11 0.85 -23.45 6.87
N ALA A 12 0.62 -24.75 7.12
CA ALA A 12 -0.58 -25.46 6.67
C ALA A 12 -1.59 -25.59 7.81
N THR A 13 -2.80 -25.05 7.59
CA THR A 13 -4.06 -25.20 8.36
C THR A 13 -4.43 -24.05 9.30
N ALA A 14 -4.99 -22.96 8.74
CA ALA A 14 -6.21 -22.30 9.21
C ALA A 14 -6.51 -21.01 8.43
N ALA A 15 -7.40 -21.07 7.44
CA ALA A 15 -8.09 -19.88 6.94
C ALA A 15 -9.44 -20.25 6.30
N GLY A 16 -10.48 -20.36 7.13
CA GLY A 16 -11.87 -20.22 6.69
C GLY A 16 -12.22 -18.75 6.38
N PRO A 17 -13.41 -18.45 5.84
CA PRO A 17 -13.74 -17.11 5.38
C PRO A 17 -13.97 -16.14 6.55
N ALA A 18 -13.24 -15.02 6.54
CA ALA A 18 -13.42 -13.80 7.32
C ALA A 18 -13.07 -13.83 8.83
N ALA A 19 -11.78 -13.76 9.15
CA ALA A 19 -11.31 -13.19 10.42
C ALA A 19 -10.94 -11.70 10.22
N PRO A 20 -11.52 -10.73 10.97
CA PRO A 20 -11.30 -9.30 10.79
C PRO A 20 -10.02 -8.81 11.47
N ALA A 21 -8.90 -9.51 11.27
CA ALA A 21 -7.55 -9.08 11.63
C ALA A 21 -6.57 -9.18 10.44
N ALA A 22 -7.00 -9.74 9.31
CA ALA A 22 -6.14 -10.01 8.15
C ALA A 22 -5.98 -8.83 7.17
N PHE A 23 -6.32 -7.60 7.56
CA PHE A 23 -6.06 -6.40 6.75
C PHE A 23 -5.11 -5.40 7.39
N GLU A 24 -4.24 -5.83 8.31
CA GLU A 24 -3.12 -4.98 8.78
C GLU A 24 -2.21 -4.52 7.63
N HIS A 25 -2.12 -5.30 6.55
CA HIS A 25 -1.41 -4.92 5.34
C HIS A 25 -2.20 -5.24 4.07
N SER A 26 -3.27 -4.48 3.85
CA SER A 26 -3.69 -3.99 2.53
C SER A 26 -2.59 -4.19 1.46
N CYS A 27 -2.80 -5.08 0.47
CA CYS A 27 -1.86 -5.28 -0.63
C CYS A 27 -1.55 -3.92 -1.28
N LEU A 28 -0.29 -3.48 -1.20
CA LEU A 28 0.18 -2.22 -1.78
C LEU A 28 0.00 -2.15 -3.31
N ARG A 29 -0.30 -3.28 -3.95
CA ARG A 29 -0.53 -3.42 -5.39
C ARG A 29 -2.01 -3.40 -5.78
N CYS A 30 -2.94 -3.30 -4.83
CA CYS A 30 -4.36 -3.23 -5.13
C CYS A 30 -4.74 -1.81 -5.55
N SER A 31 -4.95 -1.57 -6.84
CA SER A 31 -5.26 -0.25 -7.40
C SER A 31 -6.51 0.42 -6.84
N LEU A 32 -7.44 -0.38 -6.27
CA LEU A 32 -8.66 0.11 -5.62
C LEU A 32 -8.43 0.52 -4.16
N LEU A 33 -7.35 0.04 -3.56
CA LEU A 33 -7.05 0.27 -2.16
C LEU A 33 -6.19 1.52 -2.02
N ARG A 34 -6.58 2.37 -1.07
CA ARG A 34 -6.01 3.70 -0.89
C ARG A 34 -5.29 3.74 0.45
N PRO A 35 -3.95 3.83 0.47
CA PRO A 35 -3.20 3.92 1.71
C PRO A 35 -3.61 5.13 2.55
N GLY A 36 -3.71 4.93 3.87
CA GLY A 36 -3.94 5.98 4.84
C GLY A 36 -2.66 6.80 5.14
N PRO A 37 -2.78 7.97 5.80
CA PRO A 37 -1.62 8.80 6.17
C PRO A 37 -0.62 8.09 7.11
N ASP A 38 -1.10 7.17 7.93
CA ASP A 38 -0.33 6.30 8.82
C ASP A 38 0.68 5.42 8.05
N GLN A 39 0.38 5.08 6.80
CA GLN A 39 1.22 4.23 5.96
C GLN A 39 2.34 5.00 5.23
N ARG A 40 2.41 6.34 5.35
CA ARG A 40 3.38 7.17 4.63
C ARG A 40 4.82 6.71 4.82
N ARG A 41 5.23 6.40 6.06
CA ARG A 41 6.59 5.93 6.37
C ARG A 41 6.92 4.63 5.64
N ARG A 42 5.96 3.69 5.63
CA ARG A 42 6.11 2.40 4.94
C ARG A 42 6.25 2.61 3.43
N ILE A 43 5.46 3.49 2.82
CA ILE A 43 5.51 3.77 1.39
C ILE A 43 6.83 4.45 1.00
N VAL A 44 7.37 5.34 1.83
CA VAL A 44 8.72 5.90 1.63
C VAL A 44 9.78 4.80 1.62
N ALA A 45 9.71 3.84 2.56
CA ALA A 45 10.64 2.71 2.58
C ALA A 45 10.52 1.82 1.33
N ILE A 46 9.30 1.60 0.83
CA ILE A 46 9.05 0.87 -0.42
C ILE A 46 9.62 1.62 -1.62
N ARG A 47 9.43 2.93 -1.70
CA ARG A 47 10.00 3.78 -2.76
C ARG A 47 11.53 3.66 -2.79
N ALA A 48 12.19 3.74 -1.63
CA ALA A 48 13.63 3.59 -1.53
C ALA A 48 14.10 2.20 -2.01
N ASN A 49 13.43 1.13 -1.54
CA ASN A 49 13.74 -0.23 -1.98
C ASN A 49 13.55 -0.41 -3.50
N LEU A 50 12.52 0.18 -4.09
CA LEU A 50 12.27 0.12 -5.53
C LEU A 50 13.40 0.80 -6.32
N LEU A 51 13.91 1.96 -5.86
CA LEU A 51 15.05 2.61 -6.48
C LEU A 51 16.30 1.74 -6.43
N ASP A 52 16.59 1.12 -5.29
CA ASP A 52 17.74 0.22 -5.13
C ASP A 52 17.63 -0.98 -6.08
N ARG A 53 16.44 -1.58 -6.18
CA ARG A 53 16.17 -2.74 -7.05
C ARG A 53 16.21 -2.38 -8.54
N ILE A 54 15.77 -1.18 -8.92
CA ILE A 54 15.92 -0.69 -10.30
C ILE A 54 17.40 -0.57 -10.65
N ALA A 55 18.18 0.08 -9.77
CA ALA A 55 19.61 0.25 -9.99
C ALA A 55 20.34 -1.10 -10.09
N GLU A 56 19.96 -2.08 -9.28
CA GLU A 56 20.49 -3.45 -9.37
C GLU A 56 20.12 -4.14 -10.69
N ALA A 57 18.83 -4.12 -11.05
CA ALA A 57 18.34 -4.74 -12.28
C ALA A 57 18.96 -4.11 -13.54
N GLU A 58 19.20 -2.79 -13.54
CA GLU A 58 19.90 -2.10 -14.62
C GLU A 58 21.37 -2.51 -14.70
N ARG A 59 22.09 -2.62 -13.57
CA ARG A 59 23.49 -3.10 -13.54
C ARG A 59 23.64 -4.54 -14.02
N GLU A 60 22.66 -5.39 -13.70
CA GLU A 60 22.69 -6.81 -14.07
C GLU A 60 22.05 -7.10 -15.44
N GLY A 61 21.55 -6.07 -16.14
CA GLY A 61 20.91 -6.25 -17.44
C GLY A 61 19.57 -7.01 -17.38
N ARG A 62 18.92 -7.07 -16.21
CA ARG A 62 17.60 -7.70 -16.01
C ARG A 62 16.48 -6.79 -16.50
N LEU A 63 16.51 -6.41 -17.78
CA LEU A 63 15.61 -5.40 -18.37
C LEU A 63 14.11 -5.75 -18.23
N GLY A 64 13.78 -7.05 -18.22
CA GLY A 64 12.40 -7.51 -17.99
C GLY A 64 11.86 -7.17 -16.59
N GLU A 65 12.74 -7.04 -15.59
CA GLU A 65 12.34 -6.64 -14.23
C GLU A 65 12.26 -5.12 -14.08
N VAL A 66 13.14 -4.38 -14.78
CA VAL A 66 13.25 -2.91 -14.68
C VAL A 66 11.90 -2.23 -14.95
N GLU A 67 11.19 -2.62 -16.01
CA GLU A 67 9.91 -2.01 -16.36
C GLU A 67 8.83 -2.26 -15.29
N GLY A 68 8.76 -3.48 -14.76
CA GLY A 68 7.83 -3.80 -13.67
C GLY A 68 8.14 -3.05 -12.37
N LEU A 69 9.43 -2.83 -12.09
CA LEU A 69 9.89 -2.05 -10.94
C LEU A 69 9.60 -0.55 -11.13
N LYS A 70 9.83 0.02 -12.31
CA LYS A 70 9.49 1.42 -12.65
C LYS A 70 7.99 1.68 -12.54
N ALA A 71 7.15 0.77 -13.05
CA ALA A 71 5.69 0.88 -12.88
C ALA A 71 5.28 0.83 -11.40
N SER A 72 5.96 0.03 -10.58
CA SER A 72 5.73 -0.02 -9.14
C SER A 72 6.19 1.25 -8.42
N LEU A 73 7.29 1.87 -8.88
CA LEU A 73 7.80 3.13 -8.36
C LEU A 73 6.82 4.28 -8.60
N VAL A 74 6.29 4.39 -9.82
CA VAL A 74 5.25 5.39 -10.15
C VAL A 74 4.04 5.25 -9.21
N GLY A 75 3.56 4.01 -8.99
CA GLY A 75 2.46 3.77 -8.06
C GLY A 75 2.75 4.21 -6.63
N ALA A 76 3.98 3.97 -6.13
CA ALA A 76 4.39 4.40 -4.80
C ALA A 76 4.50 5.94 -4.68
N GLU A 77 4.94 6.63 -5.73
CA GLU A 77 5.01 8.09 -5.78
C GLU A 77 3.62 8.73 -5.82
N ASP A 78 2.70 8.15 -6.61
CA ASP A 78 1.30 8.56 -6.65
C ASP A 78 0.62 8.42 -5.28
N ASP A 79 0.91 7.34 -4.57
CA ASP A 79 0.40 7.12 -3.22
C ASP A 79 0.89 8.18 -2.24
N LEU A 80 2.18 8.54 -2.28
CA LEU A 80 2.75 9.61 -1.45
C LEU A 80 2.12 10.97 -1.79
N ALA A 81 2.06 11.34 -3.07
CA ALA A 81 1.46 12.59 -3.51
C ALA A 81 -0.02 12.71 -3.08
N ARG A 82 -0.74 11.59 -3.10
CA ARG A 82 -2.13 11.51 -2.64
C ARG A 82 -2.28 11.61 -1.13
N ILE A 83 -1.39 11.00 -0.35
CA ILE A 83 -1.33 11.19 1.11
C ILE A 83 -1.06 12.65 1.43
N ASP A 84 -0.05 13.24 0.79
CA ASP A 84 0.37 14.61 1.06
C ASP A 84 -0.75 15.59 0.72
N ARG A 85 -1.43 15.47 -0.43
CA ARG A 85 -2.61 16.31 -0.77
C ARG A 85 -3.71 16.27 0.29
N ARG A 86 -4.01 15.11 0.87
CA ARG A 86 -5.05 14.99 1.92
C ARG A 86 -4.62 15.62 3.24
N SER A 87 -3.35 15.49 3.61
CA SER A 87 -2.80 16.15 4.78
C SER A 87 -2.95 17.67 4.69
N HIS A 88 -2.74 18.25 3.50
CA HIS A 88 -2.96 19.68 3.26
C HIS A 88 -4.45 20.06 3.21
N SER A 89 -5.31 19.22 2.61
CA SER A 89 -6.76 19.48 2.46
C SER A 89 -7.56 19.37 3.76
N ARG A 90 -7.05 18.69 4.80
CA ARG A 90 -7.69 18.63 6.13
C ARG A 90 -7.78 19.99 6.83
N THR A 91 -7.13 21.02 6.29
CA THR A 91 -7.14 22.37 6.88
C THR A 91 -8.43 23.13 6.61
N THR A 92 -9.17 22.87 5.53
CA THR A 92 -10.44 23.59 5.25
C THR A 92 -11.28 22.86 4.20
N VAL A 93 -12.34 22.15 4.63
CA VAL A 93 -13.58 22.06 3.83
C VAL A 93 -14.76 22.03 4.79
N GLY A 94 -15.30 23.21 5.11
CA GLY A 94 -16.63 23.33 5.67
C GLY A 94 -17.65 23.03 4.58
N LEU A 95 -17.97 21.75 4.38
CA LEU A 95 -19.08 21.35 3.53
C LEU A 95 -20.36 21.74 4.28
N GLY A 96 -20.86 22.95 4.00
CA GLY A 96 -22.17 23.37 4.49
C GLY A 96 -23.24 22.33 4.11
N MET A 97 -24.25 22.16 4.97
CA MET A 97 -25.35 21.23 4.69
C MET A 97 -25.96 21.54 3.31
N PRO A 98 -26.11 20.54 2.42
CA PRO A 98 -26.87 20.73 1.20
C PRO A 98 -28.32 20.99 1.60
N MET A 99 -28.79 22.23 1.38
CA MET A 99 -30.21 22.52 1.50
C MET A 99 -30.92 21.86 0.32
N THR A 100 -31.49 20.67 0.55
CA THR A 100 -32.48 20.10 -0.37
C THR A 100 -33.66 21.06 -0.36
N ARG A 101 -33.93 21.69 -1.50
CA ARG A 101 -35.16 22.46 -1.69
C ARG A 101 -36.31 21.49 -1.55
N SER A 102 -37.00 21.51 -0.40
CA SER A 102 -38.27 20.81 -0.26
C SER A 102 -39.24 21.41 -1.27
N GLU A 103 -39.70 20.59 -2.20
CA GLU A 103 -40.76 20.93 -3.16
C GLU A 103 -42.08 21.05 -2.38
N ASP A 104 -42.60 22.28 -2.30
CA ASP A 104 -43.95 22.57 -1.81
C ASP A 104 -45.00 21.88 -2.69
N HIS A 105 -45.99 21.26 -2.05
CA HIS A 105 -47.23 20.77 -2.65
C HIS A 105 -48.28 21.87 -2.76
#